data_AF-A0A2V8CV71-F1
#
_entry.id   AF-A0A2V8CV71-F1
#
_cell.length_a   1.000
_cell.length_b   1.000
_cell.length_c   1.000
_cell.angle_alpha   90.00
_cell.angle_beta   90.00
_cell.angle_gamma   90.00
#
_symmetry.space_group_name_H-M   'P 1'
#
loop_
_entity.id
_entity.type
_entity.pdbx_description
1 polymer ?
#
loop_
_entity_poly.entity_id
_entity_poly.type
_entity_poly.pdbx_seq_one_letter_code
_entity_poly.pdbx_strand_id
1 'polypeptide(L)'
;MKIRLAAVALIPFAAIIVLRSTVHAQSPAKSVWDGIYTEEQATRGKSVYSQECASCHGSELTGGEMAPPLAGGEFMAGWDGLTVGDLFERIRISMPQNSPGSLSGQQNVDVLSFIFNSNKFPAGTAEMPKEAGILKQIKFEVKKP
;
A
#
# COMPACT_ATOMS: atom_id res chain seq x y z
N MET A 1 -10.41 76.32 -32.98
CA MET A 1 -9.18 75.55 -33.32
C MET A 1 -8.25 75.58 -32.12
N LYS A 2 -7.65 74.42 -31.79
CA LYS A 2 -6.71 74.10 -30.68
C LYS A 2 -7.36 73.59 -29.38
N ILE A 3 -7.53 72.27 -29.40
CA ILE A 3 -7.93 71.38 -28.31
C ILE A 3 -6.76 71.27 -27.31
N ARG A 4 -7.04 71.27 -26.00
CA ARG A 4 -6.10 70.76 -24.99
C ARG A 4 -6.77 69.61 -24.25
N LEU A 5 -6.29 68.39 -24.50
CA LEU A 5 -6.74 67.16 -23.85
C LEU A 5 -6.43 67.22 -22.35
N ALA A 6 -7.43 66.93 -21.53
CA ALA A 6 -7.25 66.60 -20.12
C ALA A 6 -6.70 65.17 -20.01
N ALA A 7 -5.55 65.01 -19.35
CA ALA A 7 -5.06 63.70 -18.96
C ALA A 7 -5.82 63.24 -17.71
N VAL A 8 -6.83 62.40 -17.91
CA VAL A 8 -7.49 61.67 -16.82
C VAL A 8 -6.55 60.53 -16.42
N ALA A 9 -5.92 60.66 -15.25
CA ALA A 9 -5.14 59.60 -14.65
C ALA A 9 -6.08 58.44 -14.27
N LEU A 10 -6.01 57.35 -15.05
CA LEU A 10 -6.67 56.09 -14.73
C LEU A 10 -5.96 55.44 -13.55
N ILE A 11 -6.62 55.45 -12.38
CA ILE A 11 -6.20 54.69 -11.20
C ILE A 11 -6.42 53.20 -11.53
N PRO A 12 -5.39 52.34 -11.52
CA PRO A 12 -5.61 50.92 -11.74
C PRO A 12 -6.27 50.34 -10.49
N PHE A 13 -7.50 49.85 -10.67
CA PHE A 13 -8.27 49.11 -9.68
C PHE A 13 -7.52 47.79 -9.40
N ALA A 14 -6.76 47.72 -8.31
CA ALA A 14 -6.07 46.51 -7.89
C ALA A 14 -7.11 45.46 -7.46
N ALA A 15 -7.43 44.53 -8.36
CA ALA A 15 -8.25 43.38 -8.06
C ALA A 15 -7.49 42.43 -7.13
N ILE A 16 -7.81 42.46 -5.84
CA ILE A 16 -7.31 41.50 -4.86
C ILE A 16 -8.03 40.17 -5.12
N ILE A 17 -7.41 39.31 -5.93
CA ILE A 17 -7.82 37.91 -6.11
C ILE A 17 -7.42 37.19 -4.84
N VAL A 18 -8.37 37.00 -3.92
CA VAL A 18 -8.19 36.15 -2.74
C VAL A 18 -8.22 34.71 -3.21
N LEU A 19 -7.05 34.17 -3.53
CA LEU A 19 -6.87 32.76 -3.87
C LEU A 19 -7.16 31.94 -2.60
N ARG A 20 -8.38 31.41 -2.48
CA ARG A 20 -8.73 30.47 -1.41
C ARG A 20 -8.00 29.15 -1.68
N SER A 21 -6.88 28.94 -1.00
CA SER A 21 -6.23 27.63 -0.95
C SER A 21 -7.20 26.62 -0.35
N THR A 22 -7.80 25.77 -1.17
CA THR A 22 -8.47 24.57 -0.69
C THR A 22 -7.39 23.64 -0.16
N VAL A 23 -7.17 23.68 1.15
CA VAL A 23 -6.41 22.66 1.86
C VAL A 23 -7.12 21.33 1.59
N HIS A 24 -6.56 20.51 0.69
CA HIS A 24 -6.95 19.12 0.58
C HIS A 24 -6.53 18.46 1.89
N ALA A 25 -7.49 18.27 2.80
CA ALA A 25 -7.30 17.36 3.91
C ALA A 25 -6.98 15.99 3.30
N GLN A 26 -5.74 15.52 3.47
CA GLN A 26 -5.43 14.14 3.12
C GLN A 26 -6.30 13.25 4.00
N SER A 27 -7.13 12.41 3.38
CA SER A 27 -7.81 11.34 4.11
C SER A 27 -6.78 10.58 4.94
N PRO A 28 -7.14 10.15 6.17
CA PRO A 28 -6.23 9.37 6.99
C PRO A 28 -5.67 8.21 6.18
N ALA A 29 -4.36 8.01 6.27
CA ALA A 29 -3.68 6.94 5.53
C ALA A 29 -4.28 5.60 5.96
N LYS A 30 -4.65 4.77 4.98
CA LYS A 30 -5.14 3.41 5.27
C LYS A 30 -4.01 2.57 5.87
N SER A 31 -4.36 1.58 6.67
CA SER A 31 -3.45 0.57 7.21
C SER A 31 -3.96 -0.84 6.93
N VAL A 32 -3.13 -1.82 7.25
CA VAL A 32 -3.50 -3.25 7.28
C VAL A 32 -4.71 -3.56 8.17
N TRP A 33 -5.11 -2.66 9.08
CA TRP A 33 -6.31 -2.82 9.92
C TRP A 33 -7.63 -2.41 9.24
N ASP A 34 -7.58 -1.82 8.05
CA ASP A 34 -8.78 -1.29 7.37
C ASP A 34 -9.49 -2.31 6.45
N GLY A 35 -9.22 -3.60 6.58
CA GLY A 35 -9.86 -4.61 5.75
C GLY A 35 -9.45 -4.51 4.28
N ILE A 36 -8.13 -4.45 4.02
CA ILE A 36 -7.57 -4.12 2.69
C ILE A 36 -7.57 -5.29 1.68
N TYR A 37 -8.11 -6.44 2.06
CA TYR A 37 -8.12 -7.67 1.27
C TYR A 37 -9.38 -8.48 1.57
N THR A 38 -9.77 -9.42 0.70
CA THR A 38 -10.92 -10.30 0.95
C THR A 38 -10.52 -11.71 1.39
N GLU A 39 -11.45 -12.44 2.02
CA GLU A 39 -11.23 -13.85 2.38
C GLU A 39 -10.95 -14.72 1.16
N GLU A 40 -11.56 -14.40 0.01
CA GLU A 40 -11.31 -15.09 -1.25
C GLU A 40 -9.87 -14.89 -1.73
N GLN A 41 -9.32 -13.66 -1.64
CA GLN A 41 -7.92 -13.40 -1.93
C GLN A 41 -6.98 -14.21 -1.03
N ALA A 42 -7.25 -14.23 0.28
CA ALA A 42 -6.46 -15.03 1.22
C ALA A 42 -6.55 -16.52 0.92
N THR A 43 -7.71 -17.02 0.50
CA THR A 43 -7.91 -18.42 0.12
C THR A 43 -7.11 -18.79 -1.12
N ARG A 44 -7.14 -17.96 -2.17
CA ARG A 44 -6.29 -18.14 -3.36
C ARG A 44 -4.80 -18.08 -2.98
N GLY A 45 -4.46 -17.12 -2.12
CA GLY A 45 -3.11 -16.91 -1.61
C GLY A 45 -2.54 -18.12 -0.90
N LYS A 46 -3.34 -18.82 -0.09
CA LYS A 46 -2.92 -20.05 0.59
C LYS A 46 -2.48 -21.12 -0.41
N SER A 47 -3.18 -21.26 -1.53
CA SER A 47 -2.83 -22.22 -2.58
C SER A 47 -1.50 -21.88 -3.23
N VAL A 48 -1.29 -20.61 -3.56
CA VAL A 48 -0.01 -20.13 -4.13
C VAL A 48 1.13 -20.30 -3.12
N TYR A 49 0.92 -19.89 -1.87
CA TYR A 49 1.89 -20.02 -0.79
C TYR A 49 2.37 -21.47 -0.60
N SER A 50 1.42 -22.41 -0.61
CA SER A 50 1.72 -23.84 -0.42
C SER A 50 2.63 -24.39 -1.52
N GLN A 51 2.53 -23.87 -2.74
CA GLN A 51 3.30 -24.31 -3.89
C GLN A 51 4.66 -23.60 -3.99
N GLU A 52 4.69 -22.30 -3.69
CA GLU A 52 5.81 -21.41 -4.06
C GLU A 52 6.64 -20.92 -2.87
N CYS A 53 6.14 -21.04 -1.63
CA CYS A 53 6.73 -20.40 -0.45
C CYS A 53 6.99 -21.37 0.71
N ALA A 54 6.09 -22.33 0.92
CA ALA A 54 6.05 -23.16 2.13
C ALA A 54 7.30 -24.04 2.33
N SER A 55 8.01 -24.41 1.26
CA SER A 55 9.24 -25.22 1.34
C SER A 55 10.36 -24.52 2.13
N CYS A 56 10.40 -23.19 2.14
CA CYS A 56 11.40 -22.40 2.85
C CYS A 56 10.81 -21.71 4.09
N HIS A 57 9.60 -21.16 3.99
CA HIS A 57 8.97 -20.37 5.06
C HIS A 57 8.06 -21.19 6.00
N GLY A 58 7.99 -22.51 5.80
CA GLY A 58 7.15 -23.42 6.58
C GLY A 58 5.68 -23.41 6.15
N SER A 59 4.98 -24.54 6.29
CA SER A 59 3.56 -24.65 5.90
C SER A 59 2.65 -23.70 6.67
N GLU A 60 2.99 -23.42 7.92
CA GLU A 60 2.24 -22.53 8.82
C GLU A 60 2.91 -21.14 8.99
N LEU A 61 3.73 -20.72 8.02
CA LEU A 61 4.44 -19.43 8.02
C LEU A 61 5.42 -19.23 9.20
N THR A 62 5.79 -20.30 9.89
CA THR A 62 6.64 -20.28 11.08
C THR A 62 8.11 -20.00 10.77
N GLY A 63 8.50 -19.98 9.50
CA GLY A 63 9.89 -19.93 9.09
C GLY A 63 10.64 -21.23 9.41
N GLY A 64 11.95 -21.18 9.25
CA GLY A 64 12.88 -22.26 9.55
C GLY A 64 14.33 -21.83 9.32
N GLU A 65 15.24 -22.79 9.23
CA GLU A 65 16.66 -22.51 8.99
C GLU A 65 16.93 -21.79 7.65
N MET A 66 16.08 -22.03 6.65
CA MET A 66 16.24 -21.49 5.30
C MET A 66 15.69 -20.07 5.14
N ALA A 67 14.61 -19.73 5.84
CA ALA A 67 13.91 -18.46 5.64
C ALA A 67 13.16 -18.02 6.90
N PRO A 68 13.02 -16.70 7.13
CA PRO A 68 12.38 -16.15 8.33
C PRO A 68 10.88 -16.48 8.37
N PRO A 69 10.25 -16.37 9.56
CA PRO A 69 8.80 -16.46 9.67
C PRO A 69 8.11 -15.35 8.87
N LEU A 70 6.93 -15.69 8.36
CA LEU A 70 6.02 -14.75 7.70
C LEU A 70 4.76 -14.48 8.55
N ALA A 71 4.75 -14.98 9.78
CA ALA A 71 3.72 -14.68 10.76
C ALA A 71 4.30 -14.48 12.16
N GLY A 72 3.58 -13.76 13.01
CA GLY A 72 3.93 -13.53 14.41
C GLY A 72 4.86 -12.33 14.62
N GLY A 73 5.39 -12.23 15.84
CA GLY A 73 6.04 -11.00 16.33
C GLY A 73 7.28 -10.59 15.53
N GLU A 74 8.12 -11.54 15.09
CA GLU A 74 9.31 -11.23 14.30
C GLU A 74 8.94 -10.62 12.94
N PHE A 75 8.00 -11.24 12.23
CA PHE A 75 7.47 -10.71 10.98
C PHE A 75 6.87 -9.32 11.20
N MET A 76 5.98 -9.18 12.19
CA MET A 76 5.34 -7.91 12.52
C MET A 76 6.37 -6.79 12.79
N ALA A 77 7.39 -7.06 13.61
CA ALA A 77 8.43 -6.08 13.93
C ALA A 77 9.29 -5.71 12.72
N GLY A 78 9.54 -6.64 11.80
CA GLY A 78 10.32 -6.38 10.59
C GLY A 78 9.63 -5.49 9.55
N TRP A 79 8.30 -5.37 9.62
CA TRP A 79 7.49 -4.60 8.66
C TRP A 79 6.80 -3.37 9.25
N ASP A 80 6.84 -3.19 10.57
CA ASP A 80 6.21 -2.04 11.23
C ASP A 80 6.75 -0.70 10.69
N GLY A 81 5.84 0.23 10.38
CA GLY A 81 6.17 1.55 9.85
C GLY A 81 6.49 1.58 8.35
N LEU A 82 6.63 0.43 7.69
CA LEU A 82 6.73 0.32 6.23
C LEU A 82 5.34 0.35 5.58
N THR A 83 5.30 0.13 4.27
CA THR A 83 4.05 0.06 3.50
C THR A 83 3.77 -1.35 3.02
N VAL A 84 2.50 -1.66 2.77
CA VAL A 84 2.08 -2.89 2.10
C VAL A 84 2.76 -3.01 0.73
N GLY A 85 2.98 -1.88 0.06
CA GLY A 85 3.72 -1.81 -1.19
C GLY A 85 5.18 -2.24 -1.07
N ASP A 86 5.87 -1.97 0.04
CA ASP A 86 7.25 -2.40 0.24
C ASP A 86 7.33 -3.93 0.40
N LEU A 87 6.39 -4.52 1.12
CA LEU A 87 6.28 -5.97 1.26
C LEU A 87 5.88 -6.65 -0.07
N PHE A 88 4.94 -6.06 -0.81
CA PHE A 88 4.60 -6.52 -2.16
C PHE A 88 5.82 -6.51 -3.09
N GLU A 89 6.61 -5.43 -3.07
CA GLU A 89 7.82 -5.32 -3.88
C GLU A 89 8.88 -6.34 -3.45
N ARG A 90 9.06 -6.57 -2.15
CA ARG A 90 9.96 -7.62 -1.64
C ARG A 90 9.62 -8.98 -2.25
N ILE A 91 8.35 -9.36 -2.27
CA ILE A 91 7.92 -10.62 -2.89
C ILE A 91 8.20 -10.54 -4.40
N ARG A 92 7.71 -9.51 -5.08
CA ARG A 92 7.78 -9.38 -6.54
C ARG A 92 9.21 -9.42 -7.11
N ILE A 93 10.18 -8.80 -6.45
CA ILE A 93 11.54 -8.64 -7.02
C ILE A 93 12.50 -9.76 -6.65
N SER A 94 12.21 -10.51 -5.60
CA SER A 94 13.21 -11.40 -4.99
C SER A 94 12.68 -12.75 -4.52
N MET A 95 11.38 -12.98 -4.64
CA MET A 95 10.74 -14.25 -4.34
C MET A 95 10.01 -14.81 -5.58
N PRO A 96 9.84 -16.14 -5.65
CA PRO A 96 10.53 -17.16 -4.85
C PRO A 96 12.05 -17.12 -5.07
N GLN A 97 12.86 -17.49 -4.06
CA GLN A 97 14.33 -17.31 -4.14
C GLN A 97 14.97 -18.06 -5.31
N ASN A 98 14.42 -19.22 -5.68
CA ASN A 98 14.86 -20.05 -6.81
C ASN A 98 14.34 -19.55 -8.17
N SER A 99 13.35 -18.66 -8.20
CA SER A 99 12.79 -18.10 -9.43
C SER A 99 12.25 -16.68 -9.19
N PRO A 100 13.11 -15.69 -8.89
CA PRO A 100 12.65 -14.34 -8.55
C PRO A 100 11.79 -13.70 -9.63
N GLY A 101 10.65 -13.15 -9.25
CA GLY A 101 9.75 -12.44 -10.18
C GLY A 101 8.91 -13.33 -11.08
N SER A 102 8.86 -14.63 -10.80
CA SER A 102 8.02 -15.59 -11.53
C SER A 102 6.52 -15.42 -11.26
N LEU A 103 6.14 -14.89 -10.10
CA LEU A 103 4.74 -14.68 -9.72
C LEU A 103 4.13 -13.47 -10.43
N SER A 104 2.92 -13.65 -10.95
CA SER A 104 2.12 -12.54 -11.46
C SER A 104 1.77 -11.54 -10.35
N GLY A 105 1.44 -10.31 -10.72
CA GLY A 105 0.96 -9.30 -9.76
C GLY A 105 -0.24 -9.77 -8.94
N GLN A 106 -1.14 -10.57 -9.54
CA GLN A 106 -2.29 -11.14 -8.83
C GLN A 106 -1.87 -12.17 -7.80
N GLN A 107 -0.98 -13.09 -8.16
CA GLN A 107 -0.46 -14.09 -7.23
C GLN A 107 0.27 -13.45 -6.05
N ASN A 108 1.02 -12.36 -6.30
CA ASN A 108 1.69 -11.61 -5.24
C ASN A 108 0.69 -11.03 -4.22
N VAL A 109 -0.39 -10.37 -4.66
CA VAL A 109 -1.39 -9.82 -3.72
C VAL A 109 -2.24 -10.89 -3.06
N ASP A 110 -2.50 -12.01 -3.74
CA ASP A 110 -3.22 -13.13 -3.16
C ASP A 110 -2.37 -13.74 -2.01
N VAL A 111 -1.07 -14.04 -2.23
CA VAL A 111 -0.15 -14.53 -1.17
C VAL A 111 -0.05 -13.53 -0.03
N LEU A 112 0.05 -12.24 -0.34
CA LEU A 112 0.09 -11.18 0.66
C LEU A 112 -1.16 -11.15 1.53
N SER A 113 -2.33 -11.36 0.91
CA SER A 113 -3.62 -11.47 1.61
C SER A 113 -3.67 -12.69 2.54
N PHE A 114 -3.09 -13.82 2.12
CA PHE A 114 -2.95 -15.01 2.98
C PHE A 114 -2.05 -14.74 4.19
N ILE A 115 -0.91 -14.06 3.98
CA ILE A 115 -0.01 -13.64 5.05
C ILE A 115 -0.73 -12.72 6.04
N PHE A 116 -1.51 -11.76 5.54
CA PHE A 116 -2.27 -10.84 6.40
C PHE A 116 -3.36 -11.54 7.21
N ASN A 117 -4.10 -12.46 6.59
CA ASN A 117 -5.08 -13.29 7.29
C ASN A 117 -4.43 -14.17 8.38
N SER A 118 -3.27 -14.76 8.07
CA SER A 118 -2.51 -15.58 9.02
C SER A 118 -2.04 -14.75 10.22
N ASN A 119 -1.71 -13.48 9.99
CA ASN A 119 -1.34 -12.49 11.02
C ASN A 119 -2.54 -11.79 11.69
N LYS A 120 -3.77 -12.22 11.42
CA LYS A 120 -5.02 -11.72 12.06
C LYS A 120 -5.37 -10.27 11.75
N PHE A 121 -4.84 -9.70 10.67
CA PHE A 121 -5.41 -8.48 10.11
C PHE A 121 -6.81 -8.79 9.57
N PRO A 122 -7.79 -7.87 9.72
CA PRO A 122 -9.16 -8.12 9.30
C PRO A 122 -9.26 -8.19 7.77
N ALA A 123 -10.13 -9.06 7.27
CA ALA A 123 -10.59 -9.00 5.90
C ALA A 123 -11.66 -7.90 5.74
N GLY A 124 -11.76 -7.34 4.54
CA GLY A 124 -12.82 -6.43 4.13
C GLY A 124 -13.58 -6.96 2.91
N THR A 125 -14.29 -6.06 2.24
CA THR A 125 -15.20 -6.42 1.13
C THR A 125 -14.65 -6.05 -0.26
N ALA A 126 -13.48 -5.41 -0.33
CA ALA A 126 -12.85 -5.00 -1.57
C ALA A 126 -11.53 -5.73 -1.75
N GLU A 127 -11.24 -6.18 -2.96
CA GLU A 127 -9.97 -6.83 -3.26
C GLU A 127 -8.80 -5.83 -3.15
N MET A 128 -7.70 -6.31 -2.57
CA MET A 128 -6.41 -5.65 -2.59
C MET A 128 -5.94 -5.45 -4.04
N PRO A 129 -5.65 -4.21 -4.46
CA PRO A 129 -5.18 -3.90 -5.81
C PRO A 129 -3.75 -4.41 -6.02
N LYS A 130 -3.39 -4.77 -7.26
CA LYS A 130 -2.05 -5.27 -7.62
C LYS A 130 -1.05 -4.18 -7.99
N GLU A 131 -1.50 -2.92 -7.96
CA GLU A 131 -0.71 -1.76 -8.32
C GLU A 131 0.14 -1.29 -7.13
N ALA A 132 1.46 -1.48 -7.20
CA ALA A 132 2.39 -1.09 -6.14
C ALA A 132 2.24 0.37 -5.68
N GLY A 133 1.91 1.29 -6.59
CA GLY A 133 1.68 2.70 -6.27
C GLY A 133 0.51 2.92 -5.30
N ILE A 134 -0.54 2.11 -5.40
CA ILE A 134 -1.68 2.14 -4.47
C ILE A 134 -1.28 1.50 -3.14
N LEU A 135 -0.60 0.35 -3.20
CA LEU A 135 -0.16 -0.38 -2.00
C LEU A 135 0.84 0.41 -1.14
N LYS A 136 1.64 1.29 -1.75
CA LYS A 136 2.54 2.22 -1.04
C LYS A 136 1.81 3.28 -0.20
N GLN A 137 0.51 3.48 -0.42
CA GLN A 137 -0.31 4.38 0.38
C GLN A 137 -0.92 3.68 1.61
N ILE A 138 -0.73 2.36 1.74
CA ILE A 138 -1.26 1.56 2.83
C ILE A 138 -0.14 1.24 3.81
N LYS A 139 -0.30 1.67 5.07
CA LYS A 139 0.68 1.46 6.13
C LYS A 139 0.61 0.03 6.67
N PHE A 140 1.77 -0.55 6.92
CA PHE A 140 1.88 -1.74 7.75
C PHE A 140 2.13 -1.27 9.19
N GLU A 141 1.12 -1.45 10.05
CA GLU A 141 1.16 -1.02 11.44
C GLU A 141 0.81 -2.19 12.33
N VAL A 142 1.70 -2.53 13.25
CA VAL A 142 1.50 -3.65 14.17
C VAL A 142 0.47 -3.29 15.25
N LYS A 143 0.46 -2.03 15.68
CA LYS A 143 -0.46 -1.56 16.70
C LYS A 143 -1.85 -1.39 16.08
N LYS A 144 -2.82 -2.14 16.61
CA LYS A 144 -4.23 -1.94 16.30
C LYS A 144 -4.67 -0.52 16.72
N PRO A 145 -5.43 0.22 15.88
CA PRO A 145 -5.95 1.55 16.21
C PRO A 145 -6.85 1.55 17.45
#